data_AF-A0A7Z9YW58-F1
#
_entry.id   AF-A0A7Z9YW58-F1
#
_cell.length_a   1.000
_cell.length_b   1.000
_cell.length_c   1.000
_cell.angle_alpha   90.00
_cell.angle_beta   90.00
_cell.angle_gamma   90.00
#
_symmetry.space_group_name_H-M   'P 1'
#
loop_
_entity.id
_entity.type
_entity.pdbx_description
1 polymer ?
#
loop_
_entity_poly.entity_id
_entity_poly.type
_entity_poly.pdbx_seq_one_letter_code
_entity_poly.pdbx_strand_id
1 'polypeptide(L)'
;MKYSLLFFLLLLLQSCTNISHLGTDGDRLKQLDQYLAEQKFTKALSFIEGTSKEDEQALELQEKRKIVLEQLRSYEKQTINTALKQEKNNDWPGARKTYKEALKKNRTSKPLKDAQNSMVKRFHGKMEDLDHEVLILTGEFLQKKLPLLREHFESDPDDRSVKWSYSRSQNDARETAMELLRLGEQMLAENNLAMASRTVPLAAKLAPEDLESQSALKLLDSRLKEQKKDKPEDAKAIEGF
;
A
#
# COMPACT_ATOMS: atom_id res chain seq x y z
N MET A 1 -51.70 3.86 -28.02
CA MET A 1 -52.18 4.65 -26.85
C MET A 1 -52.84 3.83 -25.74
N LYS A 2 -53.34 2.59 -25.96
CA LYS A 2 -54.01 1.80 -24.90
C LYS A 2 -53.08 1.28 -23.77
N TYR A 3 -51.77 1.09 -24.04
CA TYR A 3 -50.81 0.61 -23.02
C TYR A 3 -50.28 1.70 -22.08
N SER A 4 -50.44 2.98 -22.43
CA SER A 4 -49.98 4.11 -21.61
C SER A 4 -50.85 4.31 -20.36
N LEU A 5 -52.14 3.97 -20.43
CA LEU A 5 -53.06 4.05 -19.30
C LEU A 5 -52.86 2.92 -18.28
N LEU A 6 -52.45 1.73 -18.75
CA LEU A 6 -52.26 0.56 -17.89
C LEU A 6 -51.02 0.70 -16.98
N PHE A 7 -49.96 1.35 -17.49
CA PHE A 7 -48.73 1.58 -16.72
C PHE A 7 -48.92 2.64 -15.62
N PHE A 8 -49.75 3.65 -15.86
CA PHE A 8 -50.06 4.69 -14.86
C PHE A 8 -50.94 4.16 -13.73
N LEU A 9 -51.81 3.18 -14.01
CA LEU A 9 -52.67 2.53 -13.00
C LEU A 9 -51.85 1.61 -12.06
N LEU A 10 -50.78 0.98 -12.55
CA LEU A 10 -49.88 0.12 -11.76
C LEU A 10 -48.97 0.90 -10.80
N LEU A 11 -48.66 2.16 -11.10
CA LEU A 11 -47.87 3.04 -10.22
C LEU A 11 -48.67 3.56 -9.01
N LEU A 12 -50.00 3.66 -9.13
CA LEU A 12 -50.85 4.16 -8.04
C LEU A 12 -51.17 3.11 -6.97
N LEU A 13 -50.97 1.81 -7.26
CA LEU A 13 -51.22 0.71 -6.33
C LEU A 13 -50.06 0.44 -5.35
N GLN A 14 -48.90 1.09 -5.49
CA GLN A 14 -47.76 0.91 -4.58
C GLN A 14 -47.78 1.86 -3.37
N SER A 15 -48.81 2.69 -3.23
CA SER A 15 -48.84 3.77 -2.23
C SER A 15 -49.48 3.39 -0.88
N CYS A 16 -49.90 2.14 -0.66
CA CYS A 16 -50.69 1.76 0.53
C CYS A 16 -50.04 0.74 1.48
N THR A 17 -48.72 0.55 1.46
CA THR A 17 -48.03 -0.30 2.45
C THR A 17 -46.83 0.40 3.06
N ASN A 18 -47.09 1.42 3.87
CA ASN A 18 -46.15 1.88 4.90
C ASN A 18 -46.87 2.65 6.01
N ILE A 19 -47.94 2.05 6.55
CA ILE A 19 -48.30 2.27 7.95
C ILE A 19 -47.51 1.22 8.72
N SER A 20 -46.32 1.60 9.16
CA SER A 20 -45.54 0.87 10.15
C SER A 20 -44.92 1.92 11.07
N HIS A 21 -45.14 1.73 12.37
CA HIS A 21 -44.56 2.49 13.47
C HIS A 21 -45.19 3.84 13.85
N LEU A 22 -46.43 3.78 14.31
CA LEU A 22 -46.85 4.54 15.49
C LEU A 22 -46.98 3.53 16.65
N GLY A 23 -45.86 3.17 17.25
CA GLY A 23 -45.79 2.50 18.56
C GLY A 23 -44.71 3.21 19.37
N THR A 24 -45.08 3.96 20.42
CA THR A 24 -45.18 3.49 21.81
C THR A 24 -43.89 2.80 22.25
N ASP A 25 -43.05 3.51 23.01
CA ASP A 25 -41.90 2.99 23.78
C ASP A 25 -41.30 1.67 23.25
N GLY A 26 -40.80 1.73 22.02
CA GLY A 26 -40.08 0.61 21.43
C GLY A 26 -38.85 0.34 22.28
N ASP A 27 -38.85 -0.80 22.96
CA ASP A 27 -37.78 -1.29 23.83
C ASP A 27 -36.39 -0.91 23.30
N ARG A 28 -35.80 0.14 23.89
CA ARG A 28 -34.58 0.77 23.39
C ARG A 28 -33.40 -0.20 23.46
N LEU A 29 -33.47 -1.17 24.37
CA LEU A 29 -32.49 -2.24 24.49
C LEU A 29 -32.52 -3.14 23.25
N LYS A 30 -33.70 -3.48 22.70
CA LYS A 30 -33.79 -4.23 21.44
C LYS A 30 -33.20 -3.46 20.27
N GLN A 31 -33.43 -2.15 20.21
CA GLN A 31 -32.84 -1.31 19.16
C GLN A 31 -31.30 -1.24 19.28
N LEU A 32 -30.78 -1.15 20.50
CA LEU A 32 -29.34 -1.23 20.77
C LEU A 32 -28.79 -2.59 20.32
N ASP A 33 -29.45 -3.69 20.70
CA ASP A 33 -29.03 -5.04 20.33
C ASP A 33 -29.05 -5.25 18.81
N GLN A 34 -30.02 -4.66 18.09
CA GLN A 34 -30.03 -4.64 16.62
C GLN A 34 -28.81 -3.89 16.05
N TYR A 35 -28.45 -2.74 16.60
CA TYR A 35 -27.25 -2.02 16.16
C TYR A 35 -25.98 -2.83 16.40
N LEU A 36 -25.89 -3.60 17.49
CA LEU A 36 -24.76 -4.47 17.76
C LEU A 36 -24.71 -5.67 16.81
N ALA A 37 -25.85 -6.31 16.54
CA ALA A 37 -25.97 -7.41 15.59
C ALA A 37 -25.53 -6.99 14.18
N GLU A 38 -25.85 -5.76 13.77
CA GLU A 38 -25.46 -5.19 12.48
C GLU A 38 -24.05 -4.55 12.50
N GLN A 39 -23.32 -4.63 13.62
CA GLN A 39 -21.99 -4.03 13.82
C GLN A 39 -21.96 -2.51 13.59
N LYS A 40 -23.07 -1.81 13.84
CA LYS A 40 -23.23 -0.36 13.72
C LYS A 40 -22.82 0.35 15.01
N PHE A 41 -21.58 0.13 15.46
CA PHE A 41 -21.08 0.60 16.77
C PHE A 41 -21.19 2.11 16.97
N THR A 42 -20.93 2.94 15.94
CA THR A 42 -21.10 4.40 16.05
C THR A 42 -22.55 4.76 16.36
N LYS A 43 -23.51 4.09 15.71
CA LYS A 43 -24.93 4.33 15.96
C LYS A 43 -25.34 3.87 17.35
N ALA A 44 -24.85 2.70 17.79
CA ALA A 44 -25.09 2.20 19.14
C ALA A 44 -24.59 3.19 20.22
N LEU A 45 -23.36 3.71 20.07
CA LEU A 45 -22.79 4.67 21.01
C LEU A 45 -23.54 6.00 21.00
N SER A 46 -23.83 6.56 19.82
CA SER A 46 -24.62 7.80 19.72
C SER A 46 -26.05 7.63 20.23
N PHE A 47 -26.63 6.43 20.09
CA PHE A 47 -27.95 6.12 20.63
C PHE A 47 -27.95 6.13 22.16
N ILE A 48 -26.94 5.52 22.79
CA ILE A 48 -26.77 5.57 24.25
C ILE A 48 -26.52 7.01 24.72
N GLU A 49 -25.63 7.75 24.05
CA GLU A 49 -25.27 9.13 24.41
C GLU A 49 -26.44 10.12 24.23
N GLY A 50 -27.34 9.87 23.28
CA GLY A 50 -28.54 10.69 23.06
C GLY A 50 -29.75 10.31 23.92
N THR A 51 -29.62 9.33 24.82
CA THR A 51 -30.73 8.93 25.72
C THR A 51 -30.88 9.95 26.84
N SER A 52 -32.11 10.43 27.09
CA SER A 52 -32.41 11.36 28.17
C SER A 52 -32.24 10.67 29.53
N LYS A 53 -31.89 11.44 30.57
CA LYS A 53 -31.68 10.89 31.92
C LYS A 53 -32.98 10.45 32.59
N GLU A 54 -34.10 10.98 32.11
CA GLU A 54 -35.45 10.71 32.58
C GLU A 54 -36.05 9.44 31.95
N ASP A 55 -35.36 8.84 30.97
CA ASP A 55 -35.75 7.57 30.34
C ASP A 55 -35.60 6.40 31.32
N GLU A 56 -36.63 5.55 31.41
CA GLU A 56 -36.68 4.41 32.34
C GLU A 56 -35.50 3.42 32.12
N GLN A 57 -35.00 3.31 30.89
CA GLN A 57 -33.91 2.42 30.50
C GLN A 57 -32.54 3.12 30.46
N ALA A 58 -32.43 4.40 30.86
CA ALA A 58 -31.20 5.18 30.74
C ALA A 58 -30.01 4.54 31.47
N LEU A 59 -30.22 4.06 32.70
CA LEU A 59 -29.16 3.45 33.51
C LEU A 59 -28.61 2.17 32.84
N GLU A 60 -29.51 1.28 32.41
CA GLU A 60 -29.14 0.02 31.75
C GLU A 60 -28.42 0.26 30.40
N LEU A 61 -28.88 1.25 29.62
CA LEU A 61 -28.21 1.65 28.38
C LEU A 61 -26.78 2.17 28.64
N GLN A 62 -26.58 2.94 29.72
CA GLN A 62 -25.25 3.41 30.11
C GLN A 62 -24.34 2.27 30.59
N GLU A 63 -24.87 1.28 31.31
CA GLU A 63 -24.11 0.08 31.69
C GLU A 63 -23.66 -0.72 30.46
N LYS A 64 -24.54 -0.87 29.46
CA LYS A 64 -24.21 -1.53 28.19
C LYS A 64 -23.14 -0.78 27.39
N ARG A 65 -22.92 0.52 27.61
CA ARG A 65 -21.89 1.31 26.91
C ARG A 65 -20.51 0.68 26.97
N LYS A 66 -20.11 0.13 28.13
CA LYS A 66 -18.81 -0.53 28.29
C LYS A 66 -18.69 -1.76 27.40
N ILE A 67 -19.76 -2.55 27.29
CA ILE A 67 -19.84 -3.75 26.44
C ILE A 67 -19.74 -3.34 24.97
N VAL A 68 -20.46 -2.29 24.54
CA VAL A 68 -20.37 -1.77 23.16
C VAL A 68 -18.95 -1.34 22.81
N LEU A 69 -18.26 -0.64 23.72
CA LEU A 69 -16.88 -0.19 23.53
C LEU A 69 -15.91 -1.38 23.43
N GLU A 70 -16.11 -2.42 24.22
CA GLU A 70 -15.28 -3.63 24.18
C GLU A 70 -15.46 -4.41 22.87
N GLN A 71 -16.71 -4.61 22.45
CA GLN A 71 -17.03 -5.23 21.16
C GLN A 71 -16.44 -4.42 20.00
N LEU A 72 -16.52 -3.09 20.05
CA LEU A 72 -15.90 -2.22 19.06
C LEU A 72 -14.39 -2.44 19.01
N ARG A 73 -13.68 -2.41 20.15
CA ARG A 73 -12.22 -2.63 20.18
C ARG A 73 -11.82 -3.99 19.62
N SER A 74 -12.59 -5.03 19.94
CA SER A 74 -12.37 -6.39 19.40
C SER A 74 -12.54 -6.42 17.88
N TYR A 75 -13.61 -5.81 17.38
CA TYR A 75 -13.88 -5.67 15.95
C TYR A 75 -12.76 -4.91 15.21
N GLU A 76 -12.30 -3.79 15.77
CA GLU A 76 -11.19 -3.00 15.22
C GLU A 76 -9.91 -3.84 15.14
N LYS A 77 -9.54 -4.54 16.23
CA LYS A 77 -8.37 -5.41 16.29
C LYS A 77 -8.45 -6.55 15.27
N GLN A 78 -9.59 -7.21 15.15
CA GLN A 78 -9.80 -8.29 14.18
C GLN A 78 -9.69 -7.77 12.74
N THR A 79 -10.29 -6.62 12.44
CA THR A 79 -10.23 -5.98 11.12
C THR A 79 -8.79 -5.66 10.74
N ILE A 80 -8.04 -5.02 11.65
CA ILE A 80 -6.63 -4.67 11.43
C ILE A 80 -5.80 -5.92 11.20
N ASN A 81 -5.95 -6.95 12.04
CA ASN A 81 -5.21 -8.20 11.87
C ASN A 81 -5.52 -8.92 10.56
N THR A 82 -6.79 -8.87 10.11
CA THR A 82 -7.20 -9.46 8.84
C THR A 82 -6.56 -8.73 7.68
N ALA A 83 -6.62 -7.39 7.67
CA ALA A 83 -5.98 -6.58 6.65
C ALA A 83 -4.45 -6.78 6.63
N LEU A 84 -3.80 -6.84 7.79
CA LEU A 84 -2.35 -7.12 7.86
C LEU A 84 -1.97 -8.50 7.30
N LYS A 85 -2.82 -9.51 7.46
CA LYS A 85 -2.61 -10.82 6.80
C LYS A 85 -2.74 -10.72 5.29
N GLN A 86 -3.70 -9.95 4.79
CA GLN A 86 -3.86 -9.70 3.36
C GLN A 86 -2.64 -8.96 2.80
N GLU A 87 -2.14 -7.92 3.49
CA GLU A 87 -0.90 -7.21 3.13
C GLU A 87 0.30 -8.16 3.03
N LYS A 88 0.50 -9.04 4.03
CA LYS A 88 1.58 -10.04 4.02
C LYS A 88 1.50 -11.01 2.85
N ASN A 89 0.29 -11.26 2.35
CA ASN A 89 0.04 -12.12 1.19
C ASN A 89 0.05 -11.34 -0.14
N ASN A 90 0.50 -10.07 -0.14
CA ASN A 90 0.44 -9.14 -1.27
C ASN A 90 -0.97 -8.82 -1.79
N ASP A 91 -2.03 -9.13 -1.02
CA ASP A 91 -3.42 -8.78 -1.32
C ASP A 91 -3.75 -7.36 -0.82
N TRP A 92 -3.08 -6.36 -1.40
CA TRP A 92 -3.33 -4.95 -1.11
C TRP A 92 -4.76 -4.49 -1.42
N PRO A 93 -5.39 -4.91 -2.55
CA PRO A 93 -6.79 -4.59 -2.82
C PRO A 93 -7.74 -5.15 -1.76
N GLY A 94 -7.52 -6.38 -1.31
CA GLY A 94 -8.29 -7.01 -0.23
C GLY A 94 -8.12 -6.27 1.10
N ALA A 95 -6.89 -5.93 1.49
CA ALA A 95 -6.64 -5.13 2.70
C ALA A 95 -7.37 -3.78 2.65
N ARG A 96 -7.30 -3.07 1.52
CA ARG A 96 -8.02 -1.80 1.31
C ARG A 96 -9.53 -1.97 1.40
N LYS A 97 -10.07 -3.04 0.81
CA LYS A 97 -11.50 -3.37 0.87
C LYS A 97 -11.94 -3.62 2.31
N THR A 98 -11.18 -4.41 3.07
CA THR A 98 -11.42 -4.69 4.49
C THR A 98 -11.55 -3.41 5.32
N TYR A 99 -10.58 -2.47 5.19
CA TYR A 99 -10.69 -1.17 5.87
C TYR A 99 -11.87 -0.33 5.40
N LYS A 100 -12.14 -0.28 4.09
CA LYS A 100 -13.26 0.49 3.52
C LYS A 100 -14.61 0.00 4.05
N GLU A 101 -14.81 -1.32 4.12
CA GLU A 101 -16.03 -1.92 4.66
C GLU A 101 -16.17 -1.66 6.15
N ALA A 102 -15.07 -1.77 6.91
CA ALA A 102 -15.10 -1.50 8.33
C ALA A 102 -15.39 -0.03 8.66
N LEU A 103 -14.78 0.91 7.92
CA LEU A 103 -15.03 2.35 8.07
C LEU A 103 -16.43 2.76 7.59
N LYS A 104 -17.07 1.99 6.68
CA LYS A 104 -18.49 2.20 6.34
C LYS A 104 -19.40 1.95 7.54
N LYS A 105 -19.07 0.95 8.36
CA LYS A 105 -19.80 0.59 9.59
C LYS A 105 -19.46 1.49 10.77
N ASN A 106 -18.19 1.91 10.90
CA ASN A 106 -17.72 2.84 11.91
C ASN A 106 -16.84 3.95 11.32
N ARG A 107 -17.47 5.06 10.92
CA ARG A 107 -16.80 6.18 10.24
C ARG A 107 -15.90 7.01 11.16
N THR A 108 -16.08 6.93 12.47
CA THR A 108 -15.38 7.75 13.46
C THR A 108 -14.22 7.01 14.13
N SER A 109 -14.03 5.72 13.87
CA SER A 109 -12.91 4.94 14.41
C SER A 109 -11.56 5.53 14.00
N LYS A 110 -10.88 6.15 14.97
CA LYS A 110 -9.49 6.60 14.81
C LYS A 110 -8.53 5.42 14.58
N PRO A 111 -8.60 4.30 15.33
CA PRO A 111 -7.71 3.16 15.10
C PRO A 111 -7.78 2.61 13.67
N LEU A 112 -8.98 2.48 13.08
CA LEU A 112 -9.14 1.99 11.71
C LEU A 112 -8.61 2.98 10.67
N LYS A 113 -8.81 4.29 10.87
CA LYS A 113 -8.26 5.33 9.98
C LYS A 113 -6.74 5.35 10.02
N ASP A 114 -6.16 5.32 11.22
CA ASP A 114 -4.72 5.33 11.41
C ASP A 114 -4.10 4.07 10.77
N ALA A 115 -4.70 2.89 10.99
CA ALA A 115 -4.26 1.64 10.36
C ALA A 115 -4.37 1.64 8.82
N GLN A 116 -5.46 2.18 8.26
CA GLN A 116 -5.62 2.34 6.81
C GLN A 116 -4.54 3.28 6.24
N ASN A 117 -4.26 4.40 6.91
CA ASN A 117 -3.23 5.34 6.48
C ASN A 117 -1.83 4.70 6.52
N SER A 118 -1.53 3.92 7.57
CA SER A 118 -0.28 3.16 7.66
C SER A 118 -0.18 2.11 6.55
N MET A 119 -1.26 1.42 6.21
CA MET A 119 -1.30 0.49 5.08
C MET A 119 -0.98 1.20 3.76
N VAL A 120 -1.57 2.36 3.50
CA VAL A 120 -1.30 3.16 2.29
C VAL A 120 0.17 3.57 2.22
N LYS A 121 0.79 3.98 3.34
CA LYS A 121 2.23 4.30 3.38
C LYS A 121 3.09 3.08 3.04
N ARG A 122 2.80 1.91 3.62
CA ARG A 122 3.51 0.66 3.30
C ARG A 122 3.34 0.25 1.84
N PHE A 123 2.14 0.43 1.29
CA PHE A 123 1.87 0.13 -0.12
C PHE A 123 2.68 1.04 -1.06
N HIS A 124 2.76 2.35 -0.78
CA HIS A 124 3.61 3.24 -1.58
C HIS A 124 5.08 2.84 -1.50
N GLY A 125 5.61 2.53 -0.31
CA GLY A 125 6.98 2.02 -0.19
C GLY A 125 7.19 0.73 -0.99
N LYS A 126 6.22 -0.18 -0.99
CA LYS A 126 6.29 -1.40 -1.82
C LYS A 126 6.29 -1.11 -3.33
N MET A 127 5.53 -0.09 -3.77
CA MET A 127 5.53 0.32 -5.18
C MET A 127 6.87 0.94 -5.57
N GLU A 128 7.43 1.80 -4.71
CA GLU A 128 8.77 2.37 -4.90
C GLU A 128 9.85 1.28 -4.98
N ASP A 129 9.81 0.28 -4.10
CA ASP A 129 10.71 -0.88 -4.16
C ASP A 129 10.60 -1.64 -5.50
N LEU A 130 9.38 -1.78 -6.03
CA LEU A 130 9.16 -2.43 -7.33
C LEU A 130 9.68 -1.59 -8.49
N ASP A 131 9.48 -0.28 -8.44
CA ASP A 131 9.99 0.64 -9.46
C ASP A 131 11.53 0.64 -9.48
N HIS A 132 12.18 0.62 -8.31
CA HIS A 132 13.61 0.45 -8.19
C HIS A 132 14.09 -0.88 -8.79
N GLU A 133 13.38 -1.98 -8.53
CA GLU A 133 13.74 -3.29 -9.08
C GLU A 133 13.58 -3.32 -10.61
N VAL A 134 12.52 -2.71 -11.15
CA VAL A 134 12.33 -2.56 -12.60
C VAL A 134 13.47 -1.78 -13.24
N LEU A 135 13.91 -0.68 -12.61
CA LEU A 135 15.04 0.11 -13.09
C LEU A 135 16.35 -0.70 -13.11
N ILE A 136 16.62 -1.46 -12.05
CA ILE A 136 17.80 -2.34 -11.98
C ILE A 136 17.75 -3.42 -13.07
N LEU A 137 16.63 -4.13 -13.21
CA LEU A 137 16.46 -5.17 -14.22
C LEU A 137 16.60 -4.61 -15.65
N THR A 138 16.10 -3.39 -15.89
CA THR A 138 16.27 -2.69 -17.17
C THR A 138 17.75 -2.42 -17.44
N GLY A 139 18.48 -1.93 -16.45
CA GLY A 139 19.92 -1.71 -16.57
C GLY A 139 20.70 -3.00 -16.83
N GLU A 140 20.40 -4.09 -16.12
CA GLU A 140 21.04 -5.40 -16.32
C GLU A 140 20.77 -5.96 -17.72
N PHE A 141 19.55 -5.78 -18.22
CA PHE A 141 19.18 -6.17 -19.58
C PHE A 141 19.97 -5.37 -20.62
N LEU A 142 20.05 -4.05 -20.48
CA LEU A 142 20.81 -3.19 -21.40
C LEU A 142 22.31 -3.49 -21.38
N GLN A 143 22.87 -3.77 -20.20
CA GLN A 143 24.27 -4.14 -20.03
C GLN A 143 24.63 -5.40 -20.85
N LYS A 144 23.71 -6.37 -20.93
CA LYS A 144 23.88 -7.60 -21.70
C LYS A 144 23.59 -7.42 -23.20
N LYS A 145 22.59 -6.58 -23.53
CA LYS A 145 22.12 -6.37 -24.90
C LYS A 145 23.10 -5.54 -25.73
N LEU A 146 23.70 -4.50 -25.16
CA LEU A 146 24.52 -3.54 -25.89
C LEU A 146 25.73 -4.18 -26.61
N PRO A 147 26.53 -5.07 -25.98
CA PRO A 147 27.64 -5.72 -26.66
C PRO A 147 27.20 -6.52 -27.89
N LEU A 148 26.07 -7.23 -27.80
CA LEU A 148 25.53 -8.03 -28.91
C LEU A 148 25.08 -7.15 -30.08
N LEU A 149 24.42 -6.02 -29.80
CA LEU A 149 24.03 -5.07 -30.83
C LEU A 149 25.24 -4.35 -31.46
N ARG A 150 26.28 -4.10 -30.67
CA ARG A 150 27.53 -3.53 -31.17
C ARG A 150 28.19 -4.49 -32.16
N GLU A 151 28.34 -5.76 -31.79
CA GLU A 151 28.93 -6.79 -32.65
C GLU A 151 28.15 -6.91 -33.97
N HIS A 152 26.81 -6.92 -33.89
CA HIS A 152 25.96 -6.95 -35.09
C HIS A 152 26.16 -5.71 -35.96
N PHE A 153 26.18 -4.51 -35.37
CA PHE A 153 26.43 -3.26 -36.09
C PHE A 153 27.82 -3.20 -36.73
N GLU A 154 28.84 -3.74 -36.06
CA GLU A 154 30.20 -3.82 -36.59
C GLU A 154 30.32 -4.83 -37.74
N SER A 155 29.49 -5.89 -37.75
CA SER A 155 29.46 -6.89 -38.82
C SER A 155 28.75 -6.42 -40.10
N ASP A 156 27.71 -5.59 -39.97
CA ASP A 156 26.99 -4.98 -41.11
C ASP A 156 26.61 -3.52 -40.79
N PRO A 157 27.53 -2.57 -41.02
CA PRO A 157 27.29 -1.15 -40.71
C PRO A 157 26.22 -0.47 -41.60
N ASP A 158 25.91 -1.07 -42.76
CA ASP A 158 24.98 -0.53 -43.74
C ASP A 158 23.52 -0.94 -43.46
N ASP A 159 23.30 -1.95 -42.59
CA ASP A 159 21.97 -2.30 -42.11
C ASP A 159 21.39 -1.19 -41.21
N ARG A 160 20.44 -0.44 -41.80
CA ARG A 160 19.72 0.65 -41.15
C ARG A 160 18.94 0.21 -39.91
N SER A 161 18.40 -1.02 -39.90
CA SER A 161 17.64 -1.56 -38.77
C SER A 161 18.55 -1.76 -37.57
N VAL A 162 19.72 -2.37 -37.80
CA VAL A 162 20.73 -2.63 -36.75
C VAL A 162 21.30 -1.32 -36.21
N LYS A 163 21.65 -0.39 -37.11
CA LYS A 163 22.11 0.96 -36.73
C LYS A 163 21.09 1.70 -35.87
N TRP A 164 19.81 1.67 -36.23
CA TRP A 164 18.75 2.30 -35.45
C TRP A 164 18.57 1.64 -34.09
N SER A 165 18.53 0.30 -34.04
CA SER A 165 18.37 -0.47 -32.80
C SER A 165 19.53 -0.24 -31.82
N TYR A 166 20.76 -0.20 -32.34
CA TYR A 166 21.96 0.08 -31.55
C TYR A 166 21.94 1.50 -30.99
N SER A 167 21.71 2.50 -31.85
CA SER A 167 21.64 3.91 -31.44
C SER A 167 20.55 4.15 -30.39
N ARG A 168 19.35 3.59 -30.60
CA ARG A 168 18.26 3.66 -29.62
C ARG A 168 18.65 3.02 -28.29
N SER A 169 19.20 1.81 -28.31
CA SER A 169 19.59 1.11 -27.07
C SER A 169 20.73 1.82 -26.33
N GLN A 170 21.60 2.55 -27.04
CA GLN A 170 22.60 3.41 -26.40
C GLN A 170 21.96 4.59 -25.66
N ASN A 171 20.94 5.23 -26.27
CA ASN A 171 20.22 6.31 -25.60
C ASN A 171 19.45 5.79 -24.39
N ASP A 172 18.73 4.69 -24.53
CA ASP A 172 18.03 4.03 -23.41
C ASP A 172 19.01 3.70 -22.26
N ALA A 173 20.22 3.24 -22.58
CA ALA A 173 21.26 2.94 -21.59
C ALA A 173 21.80 4.18 -20.88
N ARG A 174 21.98 5.31 -21.58
CA ARG A 174 22.39 6.57 -20.95
C ARG A 174 21.32 7.09 -20.00
N GLU A 175 20.05 7.10 -20.43
CA GLU A 175 18.92 7.51 -19.59
C GLU A 175 18.80 6.62 -18.35
N THR A 176 18.86 5.29 -18.55
CA THR A 176 18.84 4.31 -17.45
C THR A 176 20.03 4.48 -16.51
N ALA A 177 21.23 4.78 -17.04
CA ALA A 177 22.42 5.03 -16.21
C ALA A 177 22.23 6.27 -15.32
N MET A 178 21.68 7.36 -15.85
CA MET A 178 21.38 8.57 -15.07
C MET A 178 20.38 8.30 -13.95
N GLU A 179 19.31 7.55 -14.23
CA GLU A 179 18.32 7.19 -13.21
C GLU A 179 18.90 6.28 -12.13
N LEU A 180 19.69 5.27 -12.53
CA LEU A 180 20.40 4.38 -11.62
C LEU A 180 21.41 5.12 -10.75
N LEU A 181 22.12 6.09 -11.32
CA LEU A 181 23.06 6.94 -10.59
C LEU A 181 22.32 7.75 -9.53
N ARG A 182 21.26 8.47 -9.92
CA ARG A 182 20.45 9.26 -8.99
C ARG A 182 19.92 8.41 -7.84
N LEU A 183 19.39 7.22 -8.15
CA LEU A 183 18.95 6.27 -7.12
C LEU A 183 20.13 5.82 -6.24
N GLY A 184 21.27 5.49 -6.83
CA GLY A 184 22.49 5.11 -6.10
C GLY A 184 22.99 6.17 -5.15
N GLU A 185 23.02 7.44 -5.57
CA GLU A 185 23.40 8.57 -4.73
C GLU A 185 22.43 8.79 -3.58
N GLN A 186 21.13 8.71 -3.85
CA GLN A 186 20.11 8.75 -2.79
C GLN A 186 20.34 7.63 -1.76
N MET A 187 20.56 6.40 -2.23
CA MET A 187 20.81 5.24 -1.35
C MET A 187 22.12 5.38 -0.56
N LEU A 188 23.16 5.98 -1.15
CA LEU A 188 24.40 6.32 -0.44
C LEU A 188 24.16 7.36 0.66
N ALA A 189 23.35 8.38 0.39
CA ALA A 189 22.98 9.41 1.38
C ALA A 189 22.17 8.82 2.55
N GLU A 190 21.30 7.85 2.27
CA GLU A 190 20.49 7.13 3.26
C GLU A 190 21.27 5.99 3.97
N ASN A 191 22.56 5.81 3.67
CA ASN A 191 23.40 4.70 4.14
C ASN A 191 22.85 3.29 3.79
N ASN A 192 22.00 3.20 2.77
CA ASN A 192 21.52 1.94 2.20
C ASN A 192 22.57 1.37 1.23
N LEU A 193 23.70 0.93 1.78
CA LEU A 193 24.83 0.43 0.99
C LEU A 193 24.49 -0.82 0.16
N ALA A 194 23.51 -1.62 0.60
CA ALA A 194 23.04 -2.78 -0.14
C ALA A 194 22.41 -2.39 -1.47
N MET A 195 21.53 -1.38 -1.47
CA MET A 195 20.89 -0.91 -2.70
C MET A 195 21.87 -0.14 -3.58
N ALA A 196 22.68 0.74 -2.99
CA ALA A 196 23.73 1.47 -3.71
C ALA A 196 24.71 0.53 -4.43
N SER A 197 25.04 -0.62 -3.83
CA SER A 197 25.91 -1.65 -4.43
C SER A 197 25.31 -2.33 -5.65
N ARG A 198 23.99 -2.27 -5.84
CA ARG A 198 23.31 -2.82 -7.03
C ARG A 198 23.20 -1.77 -8.14
N THR A 199 23.01 -0.49 -7.79
CA THR A 199 22.70 0.57 -8.77
C THR A 199 23.94 1.29 -9.30
N VAL A 200 24.83 1.74 -8.42
CA VAL A 200 25.99 2.57 -8.80
C VAL A 200 26.95 1.87 -9.77
N PRO A 201 27.37 0.61 -9.54
CA PRO A 201 28.23 -0.09 -10.51
C PRO A 201 27.55 -0.34 -11.85
N LEU A 202 26.23 -0.47 -11.86
CA LEU A 202 25.46 -0.70 -13.08
C LEU A 202 25.39 0.59 -13.91
N ALA A 203 25.13 1.74 -13.28
CA ALA A 203 25.20 3.05 -13.92
C ALA A 203 26.58 3.27 -14.58
N ALA A 204 27.67 3.06 -13.83
CA ALA A 204 29.04 3.22 -14.32
C ALA A 204 29.42 2.25 -15.46
N LYS A 205 28.74 1.10 -15.58
CA LYS A 205 28.93 0.16 -16.70
C LYS A 205 28.15 0.54 -17.95
N LEU A 206 26.97 1.13 -17.78
CA LEU A 206 26.10 1.55 -18.88
C LEU A 206 26.59 2.86 -19.52
N ALA A 207 27.18 3.76 -18.73
CA ALA A 207 27.78 5.02 -19.17
C ALA A 207 29.21 5.16 -18.62
N PRO A 208 30.19 4.38 -19.13
CA PRO A 208 31.57 4.41 -18.62
C PRO A 208 32.28 5.76 -18.78
N GLU A 209 31.86 6.57 -19.74
CA GLU A 209 32.37 7.93 -19.98
C GLU A 209 31.88 8.96 -18.96
N ASP A 210 30.84 8.65 -18.17
CA ASP A 210 30.25 9.57 -17.21
C ASP A 210 31.10 9.67 -15.93
N LEU A 211 31.68 10.85 -15.69
CA LEU A 211 32.55 11.10 -14.54
C LEU A 211 31.80 11.04 -13.20
N GLU A 212 30.50 11.38 -13.20
CA GLU A 212 29.68 11.36 -11.99
C GLU A 212 29.48 9.91 -11.51
N SER A 213 29.08 9.02 -12.43
CA SER A 213 28.98 7.58 -12.16
C SER A 213 30.30 6.97 -11.64
N GLN A 214 31.44 7.33 -12.23
CA GLN A 214 32.75 6.84 -11.77
C GLN A 214 33.13 7.38 -10.38
N SER A 215 32.73 8.61 -10.07
CA SER A 215 32.98 9.23 -8.76
C SER A 215 32.11 8.60 -7.67
N ALA A 216 30.83 8.37 -7.96
CA ALA A 216 29.91 7.67 -7.07
C ALA A 216 30.39 6.23 -6.79
N LEU A 217 30.93 5.53 -7.80
CA LEU A 217 31.47 4.18 -7.64
C LEU A 217 32.66 4.17 -6.66
N LYS A 218 33.59 5.12 -6.77
CA LYS A 218 34.72 5.26 -5.84
C LYS A 218 34.25 5.55 -4.41
N LEU A 219 33.23 6.40 -4.25
CA LEU A 219 32.64 6.72 -2.95
C LEU A 219 31.97 5.48 -2.33
N LEU A 220 31.23 4.71 -3.12
CA LEU A 220 30.65 3.44 -2.67
C LEU A 220 31.74 2.48 -2.17
N ASP A 221 32.83 2.32 -2.94
CA ASP A 221 33.94 1.46 -2.57
C ASP A 221 34.61 1.88 -1.26
N SER A 222 34.75 3.18 -0.99
CA SER A 222 35.30 3.67 0.28
C SER A 222 34.36 3.36 1.46
N ARG A 223 33.05 3.61 1.29
CA ARG A 223 32.03 3.32 2.31
C ARG A 223 31.94 1.83 2.65
N LEU A 224 32.01 0.95 1.64
CA LEU A 224 32.02 -0.49 1.84
C LEU A 224 33.28 -0.98 2.57
N LYS A 225 34.43 -0.34 2.34
CA LYS A 225 35.68 -0.64 3.08
C LYS A 225 35.60 -0.21 4.53
N GLU A 226 35.03 0.96 4.81
CA GLU A 226 34.79 1.45 6.17
C GLU A 226 33.86 0.51 6.95
N GLN A 227 32.72 0.13 6.36
CA GLN A 227 31.77 -0.79 7.00
C GLN A 227 32.40 -2.15 7.36
N LYS A 228 33.35 -2.64 6.55
CA LYS A 228 34.09 -3.87 6.85
C LYS A 228 35.10 -3.70 7.98
N LYS A 229 35.70 -2.52 8.12
CA LYS A 229 36.63 -2.20 9.22
C LYS A 229 35.92 -2.04 10.56
N ASP A 230 34.67 -1.58 10.55
CA ASP A 230 33.86 -1.37 11.76
C ASP A 230 33.13 -2.63 12.24
N LYS A 231 33.13 -3.71 11.44
CA LYS A 231 32.66 -5.05 11.83
C LYS A 231 33.80 -6.08 12.03
N PRO A 232 34.92 -5.79 12.72
CA PRO A 232 35.91 -6.81 12.98
C PRO A 232 35.47 -7.62 14.23
N GLU A 233 35.44 -8.94 14.10
CA GLU A 233 35.65 -9.90 15.22
C GLU A 233 34.51 -10.42 16.12
N ASP A 234 33.23 -10.13 15.93
CA ASP A 234 32.19 -10.95 16.62
C ASP A 234 32.08 -12.39 16.07
N ALA A 235 32.74 -12.70 14.95
CA ALA A 235 32.74 -14.02 14.33
C ALA A 235 33.87 -14.96 14.80
N LYS A 236 34.85 -14.49 15.58
CA LYS A 236 35.93 -15.34 16.12
C LYS A 236 35.72 -15.80 17.57
N ALA A 237 34.65 -15.37 18.23
CA ALA A 237 34.36 -15.73 19.63
C ALA A 237 33.48 -16.99 19.82
N ILE A 238 33.08 -17.69 18.74
CA ILE A 238 32.17 -18.85 18.83
C ILE A 238 32.86 -20.21 18.58
N GLU A 239 34.12 -20.26 18.10
CA GLU A 239 34.86 -21.53 17.93
C GLU A 239 35.77 -21.88 19.15
N GLY A 240 35.44 -21.38 20.33
CA GLY A 240 36.23 -21.54 21.56
C GLY A 240 35.48 -22.13 22.76
N PHE A 241 34.42 -22.92 22.55
CA PHE A 241 33.76 -23.71 23.60
C PHE A 241 33.45 -25.13 23.13
#